data_AF-A0A850JUK2-F1
#
_entry.id   AF-A0A850JUK2-F1
#
_cell.length_a   1.000
_cell.length_b   1.000
_cell.length_c   1.000
_cell.angle_alpha   90.00
_cell.angle_beta   90.00
_cell.angle_gamma   90.00
#
_symmetry.space_group_name_H-M   'P 1'
#
loop_
_entity.id
_entity.type
_entity.pdbx_description
1 polymer ?
#
loop_
_entity_poly.entity_id
_entity_poly.type
_entity_poly.pdbx_seq_one_letter_code
_entity_poly.pdbx_strand_id
1 'polypeptide(L)'
;MLQTKILNRLQFITQNALAYFSYPSITTRRFIHSLGTMHLSSFIFKNSLLNADKETKNQFLKDLKKVIKAIVKEQKLNINLDDLSYFDNKALYEFTIPTKNKKDRAVYTILLQTIRIAGLMHDVGHLPFSHQVEYALKKIYFNLMKKAELEEKELEFITLYEDITKNSKLVLHEAIGKELVKLLFEFEIFDFIKDNEEKELLKLIKTLCLYILEDKVYKGFDFSTVHKIIDSTVDADRLDYINRDMLASGYITGPLDHIRITKQAVLVKENGSYILSFFDMGLIDIEHMLEMRFNLYKKVIYNHGIAKTDALLENVVQYLSSKGFDKKDEEETPFDSISMLWNFQKEKDSDKRLDIISVLDENWLISLFKKEYFSLKNKESLSHIEKKYKYCFEEVLFGKRFFRSPWKNLNEFYKVLGFSTVERYQFRESFGYITPKKLSKLQNSLDLFIKKWEEKEEELFFTYQTVSFKIGIGKEFSLYDGENIINLDEISTLRKRLKQSMRNTVPFYIYTNQKLMNDEMKSELKELILSVFRD
;
A
#
# COMPACT_ATOMS: atom_id res chain seq x y z
N MET A 1 -14.44 13.60 11.82
CA MET A 1 -13.60 12.69 10.99
C MET A 1 -12.13 12.73 11.38
N LEU A 2 -11.41 13.85 11.30
CA LEU A 2 -9.95 13.87 11.62
C LEU A 2 -9.60 13.43 13.05
N GLN A 3 -10.52 13.62 14.01
CA GLN A 3 -10.35 13.26 15.42
C GLN A 3 -10.83 11.84 15.76
N THR A 4 -11.25 11.06 14.76
CA THR A 4 -11.77 9.70 14.98
C THR A 4 -10.61 8.74 15.27
N LYS A 5 -10.79 7.80 16.21
CA LYS A 5 -9.89 6.71 16.55
C LYS A 5 -9.36 6.01 15.30
N ILE A 6 -10.27 5.68 14.37
CA ILE A 6 -9.94 5.00 13.12
C ILE A 6 -8.92 5.78 12.28
N LEU A 7 -9.11 7.08 12.10
CA LEU A 7 -8.22 7.88 11.27
C LEU A 7 -6.98 8.38 12.03
N ASN A 8 -7.14 8.70 13.32
CA ASN A 8 -6.08 9.24 14.17
C ASN A 8 -4.95 8.23 14.38
N ARG A 9 -5.24 6.92 14.37
CA ARG A 9 -4.21 5.87 14.44
C ARG A 9 -3.14 6.02 13.36
N LEU A 10 -3.48 6.56 12.18
CA LEU A 10 -2.55 6.75 11.07
C LEU A 10 -1.43 7.75 11.39
N GLN A 11 -1.54 8.53 12.48
CA GLN A 11 -0.46 9.38 12.97
C GLN A 11 0.71 8.54 13.53
N PHE A 12 0.44 7.31 13.92
CA PHE A 12 1.39 6.37 14.52
C PHE A 12 1.75 5.22 13.57
N ILE A 13 1.41 5.35 12.27
CA ILE A 13 1.80 4.41 11.22
C ILE A 13 2.67 5.16 10.21
N THR A 14 3.92 4.74 10.05
CA THR A 14 4.84 5.26 9.04
C THR A 14 4.43 4.83 7.64
N GLN A 15 4.73 5.69 6.66
CA GLN A 15 4.57 5.37 5.24
C GLN A 15 5.55 4.27 4.79
N ASN A 16 6.81 4.39 5.22
CA ASN A 16 7.95 3.60 4.72
C ASN A 16 8.61 2.75 5.83
N ALA A 17 7.83 2.26 6.79
CA ALA A 17 8.29 1.39 7.88
C ALA A 17 9.57 1.89 8.56
N LEU A 18 10.62 1.08 8.56
CA LEU A 18 11.90 1.34 9.21
C LEU A 18 12.91 2.10 8.33
N ALA A 19 12.46 2.69 7.22
CA ALA A 19 13.31 3.41 6.27
C ALA A 19 14.16 4.52 6.93
N TYR A 20 13.70 5.06 8.06
CA TYR A 20 14.43 6.06 8.85
C TYR A 20 15.82 5.60 9.32
N PHE A 21 16.10 4.29 9.42
CA PHE A 21 17.46 3.82 9.73
C PHE A 21 18.44 4.04 8.58
N SER A 22 17.96 4.09 7.33
CA SER A 22 18.77 4.40 6.15
C SER A 22 18.70 5.88 5.78
N TYR A 23 17.53 6.48 5.91
CA TYR A 23 17.26 7.89 5.60
C TYR A 23 16.52 8.54 6.79
N PRO A 24 17.24 9.12 7.77
CA PRO A 24 16.65 9.59 9.04
C PRO A 24 15.48 10.57 8.92
N SER A 25 15.37 11.27 7.80
CA SER A 25 14.28 12.21 7.51
C SER A 25 12.99 11.54 6.98
N ILE A 26 13.02 10.26 6.59
CA ILE A 26 11.81 9.50 6.19
C ILE A 26 11.04 9.05 7.44
N THR A 27 10.33 10.00 8.05
CA THR A 27 9.47 9.77 9.23
C THR A 27 8.02 10.12 8.96
N THR A 28 7.65 10.21 7.68
CA THR A 28 6.31 10.56 7.22
C THR A 28 5.28 9.53 7.68
N ARG A 29 4.11 10.02 8.08
CA ARG A 29 3.00 9.24 8.62
C ARG A 29 1.88 9.12 7.59
N ARG A 30 1.14 8.01 7.61
CA ARG A 30 0.00 7.82 6.71
C ARG A 30 -1.06 8.90 6.86
N PHE A 31 -1.24 9.43 8.06
CA PHE A 31 -2.22 10.51 8.31
C PHE A 31 -2.00 11.75 7.42
N ILE A 32 -0.76 12.26 7.32
CA ILE A 32 -0.48 13.44 6.51
C ILE A 32 -0.57 13.14 5.01
N HIS A 33 -0.24 11.90 4.62
CA HIS A 33 -0.39 11.42 3.26
C HIS A 33 -1.86 11.33 2.85
N SER A 34 -2.73 10.72 3.67
CA SER A 34 -4.19 10.70 3.48
C SER A 34 -4.79 12.10 3.32
N LEU A 35 -4.30 13.09 4.07
CA LEU A 35 -4.73 14.48 3.92
C LEU A 35 -4.32 15.08 2.57
N GLY A 36 -3.11 14.77 2.11
CA GLY A 36 -2.62 15.15 0.79
C GLY A 36 -3.42 14.50 -0.33
N THR A 37 -3.67 13.19 -0.26
CA THR A 37 -4.50 12.45 -1.21
C THR A 37 -5.92 13.02 -1.28
N MET A 38 -6.56 13.33 -0.15
CA MET A 38 -7.86 14.02 -0.10
C MET A 38 -7.81 15.37 -0.85
N HIS A 39 -6.75 16.15 -0.62
CA HIS A 39 -6.60 17.47 -1.21
C HIS A 39 -6.42 17.39 -2.73
N LEU A 40 -5.53 16.53 -3.21
CA LEU A 40 -5.26 16.35 -4.64
C LEU A 40 -6.43 15.71 -5.37
N SER A 41 -7.16 14.79 -4.74
CA SER A 41 -8.39 14.22 -5.28
C SER A 41 -9.43 15.30 -5.60
N SER A 42 -9.48 16.36 -4.79
CA SER A 42 -10.37 17.51 -5.02
C SER A 42 -10.00 18.29 -6.28
N PHE A 43 -8.70 18.48 -6.53
CA PHE A 43 -8.22 19.16 -7.73
C PHE A 43 -8.45 18.34 -8.99
N ILE A 44 -8.12 17.04 -8.96
CA ILE A 44 -8.36 16.14 -10.10
C ILE A 44 -9.85 16.14 -10.45
N PHE A 45 -10.73 15.97 -9.47
CA PHE A 45 -12.18 15.95 -9.72
C PHE A 45 -12.74 17.28 -10.25
N LYS A 46 -12.30 18.40 -9.66
CA LYS A 46 -12.68 19.74 -10.12
C LYS A 46 -12.27 19.95 -11.58
N ASN A 47 -10.99 19.72 -11.87
CA ASN A 47 -10.43 20.00 -13.19
C ASN A 47 -10.99 19.03 -14.24
N SER A 48 -11.22 17.77 -13.90
CA SER A 48 -11.81 16.80 -14.84
C SER A 48 -13.18 17.24 -15.36
N LEU A 49 -14.03 17.81 -14.50
CA LEU A 49 -15.32 18.35 -14.93
C LEU A 49 -15.23 19.75 -15.55
N LEU A 50 -14.25 20.58 -15.18
CA LEU A 50 -14.05 21.88 -15.84
C LEU A 50 -13.61 21.73 -17.28
N ASN A 51 -12.75 20.74 -17.53
CA ASN A 51 -12.17 20.47 -18.84
C ASN A 51 -13.06 19.59 -19.73
N ALA A 52 -14.03 18.87 -19.14
CA ALA A 52 -15.00 18.09 -19.88
C ALA A 52 -15.88 18.98 -20.77
N ASP A 53 -16.28 18.47 -21.94
CA ASP A 53 -17.26 19.15 -22.76
C ASP A 53 -18.61 19.28 -22.02
N LYS A 54 -19.41 20.26 -22.46
CA LYS A 54 -20.65 20.62 -21.78
C LYS A 54 -21.66 19.48 -21.77
N GLU A 55 -21.70 18.65 -22.80
CA GLU A 55 -22.64 17.53 -22.89
C GLU A 55 -22.22 16.43 -21.92
N THR A 56 -20.97 15.99 -21.97
CA THR A 56 -20.39 14.98 -21.07
C THR A 56 -20.56 15.36 -19.60
N LYS A 57 -20.18 16.58 -19.21
CA LYS A 57 -20.33 17.05 -17.82
C LYS A 57 -21.77 16.99 -17.34
N ASN A 58 -22.70 17.52 -18.14
CA ASN A 58 -24.12 17.57 -17.75
C ASN A 58 -24.73 16.17 -17.70
N GLN A 59 -24.34 15.29 -18.62
CA GLN A 59 -24.82 13.92 -18.69
C GLN A 59 -24.27 13.08 -17.52
N PHE A 60 -22.99 13.26 -17.16
CA PHE A 60 -22.38 12.65 -15.98
C PHE A 60 -23.13 13.02 -14.68
N LEU A 61 -23.35 14.31 -14.45
CA LEU A 61 -24.09 14.78 -13.26
C LEU A 61 -25.54 14.28 -13.27
N LYS A 62 -26.19 14.21 -14.44
CA LYS A 62 -27.55 13.70 -14.58
C LYS A 62 -27.64 12.20 -14.28
N ASP A 63 -26.68 11.40 -14.73
CA ASP A 63 -26.66 9.96 -14.47
C ASP A 63 -26.32 9.67 -13.01
N LEU A 64 -25.36 10.38 -12.44
CA LEU A 64 -25.06 10.30 -11.01
C LEU A 64 -26.26 10.71 -10.15
N LYS A 65 -27.01 11.73 -10.56
CA LYS A 65 -28.25 12.12 -9.87
C LYS A 65 -29.28 10.97 -9.83
N LYS A 66 -29.40 10.18 -10.90
CA LYS A 66 -30.29 9.00 -10.91
C LYS A 66 -29.82 7.97 -9.88
N VAL A 67 -28.51 7.72 -9.81
CA VAL A 67 -27.90 6.83 -8.83
C VAL A 67 -28.18 7.31 -7.40
N ILE A 68 -27.90 8.58 -7.11
CA ILE A 68 -28.15 9.16 -5.79
C ILE A 68 -29.63 9.02 -5.41
N LYS A 69 -30.56 9.35 -6.32
CA LYS A 69 -32.00 9.17 -6.07
C LYS A 69 -32.38 7.71 -5.83
N ALA A 70 -31.77 6.76 -6.52
CA ALA A 70 -32.01 5.34 -6.32
C ALA A 70 -31.54 4.90 -4.92
N ILE A 71 -30.34 5.31 -4.49
CA ILE A 71 -29.81 5.02 -3.15
C ILE A 71 -30.71 5.62 -2.06
N VAL A 72 -31.09 6.90 -2.20
CA VAL A 72 -31.99 7.60 -1.27
C VAL A 72 -33.32 6.86 -1.13
N LYS A 73 -33.89 6.39 -2.24
CA LYS A 73 -35.14 5.60 -2.23
C LYS A 73 -34.97 4.23 -1.59
N GLU A 74 -33.90 3.50 -1.94
CA GLU A 74 -33.64 2.15 -1.44
C GLU A 74 -33.35 2.14 0.07
N GLN A 75 -32.62 3.15 0.57
CA GLN A 75 -32.30 3.30 1.99
C GLN A 75 -33.33 4.11 2.79
N LYS A 76 -34.40 4.60 2.13
CA LYS A 76 -35.45 5.44 2.73
C LYS A 76 -34.90 6.68 3.45
N LEU A 77 -33.90 7.34 2.85
CA LEU A 77 -33.25 8.52 3.44
C LEU A 77 -34.13 9.76 3.27
N ASN A 78 -34.25 10.58 4.31
CA ASN A 78 -35.00 11.84 4.26
C ASN A 78 -34.07 13.02 3.90
N ILE A 79 -33.68 13.12 2.62
CA ILE A 79 -32.75 14.16 2.14
C ILE A 79 -33.42 15.02 1.07
N ASN A 80 -33.43 16.33 1.28
CA ASN A 80 -33.82 17.28 0.24
C ASN A 80 -32.64 17.63 -0.67
N LEU A 81 -32.52 16.92 -1.80
CA LEU A 81 -31.48 17.16 -2.81
C LEU A 81 -31.59 18.51 -3.53
N ASP A 82 -32.73 19.21 -3.41
CA ASP A 82 -33.00 20.46 -4.13
C ASP A 82 -32.59 21.71 -3.32
N ASP A 83 -32.38 21.59 -2.00
CA ASP A 83 -32.00 22.69 -1.12
C ASP A 83 -31.00 22.24 -0.04
N LEU A 84 -29.74 22.00 -0.44
CA LEU A 84 -28.65 21.73 0.50
C LEU A 84 -28.11 23.05 1.06
N SER A 85 -28.70 23.53 2.16
CA SER A 85 -28.22 24.70 2.93
C SER A 85 -26.81 24.50 3.49
N TYR A 86 -26.39 23.24 3.66
CA TYR A 86 -25.18 22.81 4.37
C TYR A 86 -23.82 23.22 3.73
N PHE A 87 -23.80 23.62 2.44
CA PHE A 87 -22.53 23.73 1.69
C PHE A 87 -22.04 25.14 1.35
N ASP A 88 -22.56 26.19 1.98
CA ASP A 88 -21.94 27.54 1.94
C ASP A 88 -20.70 27.62 2.87
N ASN A 89 -19.81 26.63 2.77
CA ASN A 89 -18.52 26.67 3.44
C ASN A 89 -17.50 27.36 2.53
N LYS A 90 -17.01 28.53 2.97
CA LYS A 90 -15.96 29.29 2.28
C LYS A 90 -14.75 28.44 1.89
N ALA A 91 -14.44 27.39 2.66
CA ALA A 91 -13.32 26.48 2.40
C ALA A 91 -13.48 25.65 1.11
N LEU A 92 -14.69 25.47 0.60
CA LEU A 92 -14.94 24.68 -0.61
C LEU A 92 -15.08 25.54 -1.87
N TYR A 93 -15.08 26.87 -1.74
CA TYR A 93 -15.26 27.77 -2.90
C TYR A 93 -14.20 27.57 -3.98
N GLU A 94 -12.96 27.28 -3.60
CA GLU A 94 -11.89 26.96 -4.54
C GLU A 94 -12.22 25.74 -5.42
N PHE A 95 -13.02 24.79 -4.93
CA PHE A 95 -13.40 23.57 -5.65
C PHE A 95 -14.75 23.69 -6.36
N THR A 96 -15.34 24.88 -6.46
CA THR A 96 -16.61 25.04 -7.18
C THR A 96 -16.42 25.04 -8.69
N ILE A 97 -17.44 24.55 -9.41
CA ILE A 97 -17.50 24.55 -10.88
C ILE A 97 -18.82 25.15 -11.37
N PRO A 98 -18.85 25.73 -12.59
CA PRO A 98 -20.10 26.15 -13.22
C PRO A 98 -20.99 24.94 -13.55
N THR A 99 -22.22 24.96 -13.03
CA THR A 99 -23.25 23.93 -13.25
C THR A 99 -24.51 24.54 -13.86
N LYS A 100 -25.33 23.72 -14.52
CA LYS A 100 -26.52 24.18 -15.25
C LYS A 100 -27.62 24.72 -14.32
N ASN A 101 -27.76 24.14 -13.14
CA ASN A 101 -28.80 24.48 -12.16
C ASN A 101 -28.37 24.10 -10.74
N LYS A 102 -29.12 24.57 -9.73
CA LYS A 102 -28.86 24.28 -8.31
C LYS A 102 -28.82 22.78 -7.99
N LYS A 103 -29.61 21.95 -8.67
CA LYS A 103 -29.65 20.50 -8.43
C LYS A 103 -28.38 19.81 -8.89
N ASP A 104 -27.80 20.23 -10.01
CA ASP A 104 -26.52 19.71 -10.49
C ASP A 104 -25.37 20.17 -9.59
N ARG A 105 -25.46 21.39 -9.04
CA ARG A 105 -24.53 21.86 -7.98
C ARG A 105 -24.59 20.97 -6.74
N ALA A 106 -25.79 20.61 -6.28
CA ALA A 106 -25.96 19.71 -5.13
C ALA A 106 -25.31 18.34 -5.37
N VAL A 107 -25.58 17.72 -6.53
CA VAL A 107 -24.98 16.44 -6.93
C VAL A 107 -23.46 16.50 -6.99
N TYR A 108 -22.92 17.56 -7.61
CA TYR A 108 -21.49 17.80 -7.66
C TYR A 108 -20.87 17.89 -6.26
N THR A 109 -21.49 18.66 -5.36
CA THR A 109 -20.97 18.84 -4.00
C THR A 109 -20.99 17.55 -3.19
N ILE A 110 -22.07 16.75 -3.28
CA ILE A 110 -22.14 15.43 -2.64
C ILE A 110 -20.99 14.55 -3.12
N LEU A 111 -20.76 14.50 -4.44
CA LEU A 111 -19.68 13.67 -4.98
C LEU A 111 -18.31 14.20 -4.61
N LEU A 112 -18.08 15.53 -4.64
CA LEU A 112 -16.83 16.15 -4.22
C LEU A 112 -16.47 15.77 -2.77
N GLN A 113 -17.43 15.85 -1.85
CA GLN A 113 -17.21 15.41 -0.46
C GLN A 113 -16.95 13.92 -0.37
N THR A 114 -17.68 13.12 -1.13
CA THR A 114 -17.48 11.67 -1.15
C THR A 114 -16.08 11.31 -1.63
N ILE A 115 -15.59 11.94 -2.71
CA ILE A 115 -14.24 11.74 -3.24
C ILE A 115 -13.18 12.18 -2.23
N ARG A 116 -13.39 13.32 -1.57
CA ARG A 116 -12.50 13.79 -0.50
C ARG A 116 -12.40 12.77 0.63
N ILE A 117 -13.54 12.24 1.07
CA ILE A 117 -13.59 11.22 2.11
C ILE A 117 -12.93 9.92 1.64
N ALA A 118 -13.21 9.47 0.41
CA ALA A 118 -12.57 8.29 -0.15
C ALA A 118 -11.04 8.47 -0.22
N GLY A 119 -10.55 9.62 -0.68
CA GLY A 119 -9.12 9.95 -0.67
C GLY A 119 -8.52 10.09 0.73
N LEU A 120 -9.29 10.53 1.72
CA LEU A 120 -8.85 10.57 3.12
C LEU A 120 -8.76 9.16 3.73
N MET A 121 -9.66 8.27 3.32
CA MET A 121 -9.83 6.94 3.92
C MET A 121 -9.14 5.82 3.15
N HIS A 122 -8.58 6.08 1.96
CA HIS A 122 -7.97 5.06 1.08
C HIS A 122 -6.93 4.19 1.82
N ASP A 123 -6.21 4.81 2.75
CA ASP A 123 -5.08 4.25 3.46
C ASP A 123 -5.41 3.74 4.88
N VAL A 124 -6.66 3.87 5.30
CA VAL A 124 -7.04 3.61 6.70
C VAL A 124 -6.82 2.17 7.14
N GLY A 125 -6.85 1.24 6.17
CA GLY A 125 -6.71 -0.19 6.42
C GLY A 125 -5.27 -0.66 6.65
N HIS A 126 -4.27 0.21 6.49
CA HIS A 126 -2.87 -0.16 6.72
C HIS A 126 -2.62 -0.56 8.18
N LEU A 127 -1.93 -1.69 8.35
CA LEU A 127 -1.46 -2.20 9.63
C LEU A 127 -0.16 -1.48 10.07
N PRO A 128 0.29 -1.68 11.32
CA PRO A 128 1.59 -1.16 11.79
C PRO A 128 2.72 -1.56 10.84
N PHE A 129 3.62 -0.61 10.53
CA PHE A 129 4.67 -0.79 9.50
C PHE A 129 4.14 -1.25 8.12
N SER A 130 2.89 -0.95 7.79
CA SER A 130 2.37 -0.99 6.42
C SER A 130 2.53 -2.35 5.72
N HIS A 131 3.19 -2.39 4.55
CA HIS A 131 3.29 -3.56 3.70
C HIS A 131 4.14 -4.67 4.31
N GLN A 132 5.07 -4.35 5.20
CA GLN A 132 6.00 -5.31 5.79
C GLN A 132 5.25 -6.30 6.69
N VAL A 133 4.30 -5.83 7.51
CA VAL A 133 3.43 -6.73 8.29
C VAL A 133 2.51 -7.54 7.37
N GLU A 134 1.95 -6.92 6.33
CA GLU A 134 1.11 -7.64 5.35
C GLU A 134 1.87 -8.78 4.64
N TYR A 135 3.12 -8.54 4.23
CA TYR A 135 3.97 -9.56 3.62
C TYR A 135 4.34 -10.66 4.61
N ALA A 136 4.62 -10.32 5.87
CA ALA A 136 4.84 -11.30 6.92
C ALA A 136 3.62 -12.21 7.13
N LEU A 137 2.41 -11.64 7.28
CA LEU A 137 1.17 -12.41 7.43
C LEU A 137 0.87 -13.28 6.21
N LYS A 138 1.12 -12.76 5.00
CA LYS A 138 0.98 -13.52 3.75
C LYS A 138 1.96 -14.70 3.68
N LYS A 139 3.21 -14.50 4.12
CA LYS A 139 4.21 -15.59 4.18
C LYS A 139 3.82 -16.64 5.21
N ILE A 140 3.30 -16.24 6.38
CA ILE A 140 2.73 -17.15 7.38
C ILE A 140 1.61 -17.99 6.78
N TYR A 141 0.61 -17.35 6.15
CA TYR A 141 -0.51 -18.05 5.50
C TYR A 141 -0.01 -19.11 4.51
N PHE A 142 0.89 -18.76 3.59
CA PHE A 142 1.41 -19.74 2.62
C PHE A 142 2.24 -20.86 3.25
N ASN A 143 2.93 -20.61 4.35
CA ASN A 143 3.68 -21.64 5.06
C ASN A 143 2.74 -22.61 5.78
N LEU A 144 1.70 -22.10 6.43
CA LEU A 144 0.68 -22.93 7.09
C LEU A 144 -0.10 -23.78 6.08
N MET A 145 -0.43 -23.24 4.90
CA MET A 145 -1.07 -24.00 3.82
C MET A 145 -0.25 -25.19 3.30
N LYS A 146 1.05 -25.26 3.59
CA LYS A 146 1.93 -26.39 3.25
C LYS A 146 2.10 -27.39 4.40
N LYS A 147 1.67 -27.05 5.62
CA LYS A 147 1.80 -27.88 6.81
C LYS A 147 0.78 -29.03 6.75
N ALA A 148 1.21 -30.25 7.11
CA ALA A 148 0.35 -31.44 7.05
C ALA A 148 -0.69 -31.47 8.18
N GLU A 149 -0.31 -31.00 9.37
CA GLU A 149 -1.16 -30.93 10.56
C GLU A 149 -1.15 -29.50 11.09
N LEU A 150 -2.34 -28.92 11.27
CA LEU A 150 -2.52 -27.56 11.76
C LEU A 150 -3.08 -27.59 13.18
N GLU A 151 -2.56 -26.71 14.01
CA GLU A 151 -3.09 -26.46 15.35
C GLU A 151 -4.34 -25.57 15.29
N GLU A 152 -5.12 -25.54 16.38
CA GLU A 152 -6.40 -24.81 16.43
C GLU A 152 -6.23 -23.32 16.10
N LYS A 153 -5.22 -22.66 16.68
CA LYS A 153 -4.93 -21.23 16.41
C LYS A 153 -4.42 -20.96 15.01
N GLU A 154 -3.69 -21.90 14.41
CA GLU A 154 -3.24 -21.79 13.03
C GLU A 154 -4.43 -21.89 12.06
N LEU A 155 -5.36 -22.81 12.32
CA LEU A 155 -6.58 -22.96 11.53
C LEU A 155 -7.48 -21.72 11.65
N GLU A 156 -7.57 -21.16 12.86
CA GLU A 156 -8.31 -19.93 13.11
C GLU A 156 -7.72 -18.74 12.35
N PHE A 157 -6.39 -18.59 12.36
CA PHE A 157 -5.71 -17.56 11.56
C PHE A 157 -6.00 -17.72 10.06
N ILE A 158 -5.91 -18.93 9.52
CA ILE A 158 -6.22 -19.20 8.10
C ILE A 158 -7.64 -18.77 7.78
N THR A 159 -8.61 -19.17 8.60
CA THR A 159 -10.03 -18.86 8.41
C THR A 159 -10.25 -17.35 8.38
N LEU A 160 -9.72 -16.62 9.37
CA LEU A 160 -9.83 -15.16 9.45
C LEU A 160 -9.13 -14.46 8.28
N TYR A 161 -7.94 -14.93 7.91
CA TYR A 161 -7.20 -14.38 6.79
C TYR A 161 -7.96 -14.55 5.47
N GLU A 162 -8.54 -15.72 5.23
CA GLU A 162 -9.34 -16.01 4.05
C GLU A 162 -10.65 -15.22 4.01
N ASP A 163 -11.33 -15.06 5.15
CA ASP A 163 -12.53 -14.25 5.30
C ASP A 163 -12.27 -12.78 4.96
N ILE A 164 -11.19 -12.21 5.50
CA ILE A 164 -10.80 -10.82 5.25
C ILE A 164 -10.40 -10.65 3.78
N THR A 165 -9.53 -11.51 3.26
CA THR A 165 -8.94 -11.35 1.92
C THR A 165 -9.79 -11.96 0.79
N LYS A 166 -10.94 -12.56 1.11
CA LYS A 166 -11.76 -13.35 0.18
C LYS A 166 -10.94 -14.41 -0.56
N ASN A 167 -10.22 -15.25 0.18
CA ASN A 167 -9.28 -16.25 -0.34
C ASN A 167 -8.12 -15.62 -1.14
N SER A 168 -7.42 -14.65 -0.55
CA SER A 168 -6.28 -13.94 -1.17
C SER A 168 -6.60 -13.17 -2.47
N LYS A 169 -7.88 -12.92 -2.76
CA LYS A 169 -8.31 -12.14 -3.94
C LYS A 169 -8.16 -10.64 -3.72
N LEU A 170 -8.38 -10.18 -2.50
CA LEU A 170 -8.23 -8.79 -2.10
C LEU A 170 -6.89 -8.59 -1.40
N VAL A 171 -6.33 -7.40 -1.58
CA VAL A 171 -5.19 -6.92 -0.81
C VAL A 171 -5.64 -6.71 0.63
N LEU A 172 -4.81 -7.07 1.61
CA LEU A 172 -5.26 -7.16 3.01
C LEU A 172 -5.71 -5.79 3.54
N HIS A 173 -4.88 -4.77 3.35
CA HIS A 173 -5.20 -3.42 3.82
C HIS A 173 -6.43 -2.83 3.11
N GLU A 174 -6.68 -3.13 1.82
CA GLU A 174 -7.90 -2.68 1.14
C GLU A 174 -9.15 -3.30 1.77
N ALA A 175 -9.12 -4.60 2.11
CA ALA A 175 -10.23 -5.27 2.76
C ALA A 175 -10.49 -4.73 4.17
N ILE A 176 -9.44 -4.54 4.96
CA ILE A 176 -9.53 -3.92 6.29
C ILE A 176 -10.06 -2.50 6.18
N GLY A 177 -9.57 -1.71 5.21
CA GLY A 177 -9.99 -0.33 4.99
C GLY A 177 -11.50 -0.20 4.77
N LYS A 178 -12.09 -1.12 3.98
CA LYS A 178 -13.54 -1.15 3.75
C LYS A 178 -14.33 -1.37 5.04
N GLU A 179 -13.91 -2.30 5.88
CA GLU A 179 -14.55 -2.56 7.16
C GLU A 179 -14.39 -1.38 8.12
N LEU A 180 -13.21 -0.75 8.17
CA LEU A 180 -12.99 0.45 8.99
C LEU A 180 -13.83 1.63 8.52
N VAL A 181 -14.00 1.84 7.21
CA VAL A 181 -14.91 2.86 6.68
C VAL A 181 -16.35 2.59 7.12
N LYS A 182 -16.82 1.33 7.09
CA LYS A 182 -18.16 1.00 7.60
C LYS A 182 -18.30 1.34 9.08
N LEU A 183 -17.36 0.89 9.91
CA LEU A 183 -17.37 1.15 11.35
C LEU A 183 -17.35 2.64 11.69
N LEU A 184 -16.50 3.41 10.99
CA LEU A 184 -16.39 4.85 11.15
C LEU A 184 -17.75 5.53 10.99
N PHE A 185 -18.46 5.21 9.90
CA PHE A 185 -19.75 5.82 9.64
C PHE A 185 -20.83 5.27 10.57
N GLU A 186 -20.85 3.98 10.89
CA GLU A 186 -21.92 3.36 11.68
C GLU A 186 -21.89 3.69 13.17
N PHE A 187 -20.70 3.83 13.75
CA PHE A 187 -20.54 3.93 15.20
C PHE A 187 -19.87 5.23 15.62
N GLU A 188 -18.83 5.65 14.91
CA GLU A 188 -17.98 6.72 15.44
C GLU A 188 -18.46 8.13 15.06
N ILE A 189 -18.94 8.34 13.83
CA ILE A 189 -19.34 9.68 13.37
C ILE A 189 -20.73 10.07 13.87
N PHE A 190 -21.67 9.12 13.94
CA PHE A 190 -23.08 9.44 14.21
C PHE A 190 -23.34 9.99 15.61
N ASP A 191 -22.47 9.69 16.58
CA ASP A 191 -22.58 10.18 17.96
C ASP A 191 -22.32 11.69 18.07
N PHE A 192 -21.52 12.26 17.17
CA PHE A 192 -21.16 13.68 17.20
C PHE A 192 -22.14 14.59 16.48
N ILE A 193 -23.06 14.02 15.71
CA ILE A 193 -23.94 14.78 14.83
C ILE A 193 -25.32 14.86 15.46
N LYS A 194 -25.80 16.10 15.66
CA LYS A 194 -27.10 16.35 16.27
C LYS A 194 -28.20 16.55 15.23
N ASP A 195 -27.84 17.09 14.07
CA ASP A 195 -28.79 17.33 13.00
C ASP A 195 -29.16 16.04 12.25
N ASN A 196 -30.46 15.85 12.02
CA ASN A 196 -30.95 14.61 11.42
C ASN A 196 -30.73 14.61 9.90
N GLU A 197 -30.79 15.76 9.23
CA GLU A 197 -30.53 15.83 7.78
C GLU A 197 -29.05 15.52 7.48
N GLU A 198 -28.13 16.02 8.31
CA GLU A 198 -26.70 15.67 8.26
C GLU A 198 -26.45 14.16 8.43
N LYS A 199 -27.16 13.50 9.36
CA LYS A 199 -27.06 12.03 9.53
C LYS A 199 -27.48 11.28 8.28
N GLU A 200 -28.61 11.67 7.69
CA GLU A 200 -29.10 11.04 6.46
C GLU A 200 -28.14 11.27 5.29
N LEU A 201 -27.59 12.47 5.15
CA LEU A 201 -26.57 12.79 4.15
C LEU A 201 -25.31 11.93 4.32
N LEU A 202 -24.87 11.69 5.55
CA LEU A 202 -23.70 10.84 5.80
C LEU A 202 -23.95 9.37 5.50
N LYS A 203 -25.17 8.85 5.67
CA LYS A 203 -25.52 7.50 5.20
C LYS A 203 -25.39 7.39 3.68
N LEU A 204 -25.82 8.43 2.95
CA LEU A 204 -25.63 8.52 1.50
C LEU A 204 -24.13 8.58 1.14
N ILE A 205 -23.35 9.46 1.78
CA ILE A 205 -21.90 9.60 1.55
C ILE A 205 -21.16 8.30 1.86
N LYS A 206 -21.48 7.61 2.96
CA LYS A 206 -20.94 6.28 3.30
C LYS A 206 -21.12 5.32 2.14
N THR A 207 -22.34 5.24 1.61
CA THR A 207 -22.69 4.31 0.53
C THR A 207 -21.92 4.63 -0.74
N LEU A 208 -21.88 5.91 -1.14
CA LEU A 208 -21.13 6.35 -2.31
C LEU A 208 -19.63 6.14 -2.14
N CYS A 209 -19.09 6.38 -0.94
CA CYS A 209 -17.68 6.16 -0.61
C CYS A 209 -17.30 4.69 -0.78
N LEU A 210 -18.11 3.77 -0.24
CA LEU A 210 -17.91 2.34 -0.44
C LEU A 210 -17.98 1.95 -1.92
N TYR A 211 -18.90 2.53 -2.69
CA TYR A 211 -19.00 2.23 -4.13
C TYR A 211 -17.77 2.72 -4.91
N ILE A 212 -17.19 3.86 -4.52
CA ILE A 212 -15.92 4.35 -5.08
C ILE A 212 -14.76 3.42 -4.68
N LEU A 213 -14.64 3.04 -3.40
CA LEU A 213 -13.54 2.19 -2.92
C LEU A 213 -13.66 0.72 -3.40
N GLU A 214 -14.85 0.27 -3.80
CA GLU A 214 -15.10 -1.08 -4.31
C GLU A 214 -15.06 -1.19 -5.83
N ASP A 215 -14.85 -0.08 -6.55
CA ASP A 215 -14.95 -0.04 -8.01
C ASP A 215 -16.28 -0.64 -8.51
N LYS A 216 -17.39 -0.20 -7.91
CA LYS A 216 -18.70 -0.84 -8.09
C LYS A 216 -19.45 -0.28 -9.30
N VAL A 217 -20.09 -1.16 -10.07
CA VAL A 217 -21.13 -0.75 -11.04
C VAL A 217 -22.50 -0.81 -10.37
N TYR A 218 -23.24 0.30 -10.39
CA TYR A 218 -24.58 0.38 -9.78
C TYR A 218 -25.55 1.21 -10.62
N LYS A 219 -26.71 0.63 -10.95
CA LYS A 219 -27.77 1.23 -11.80
C LYS A 219 -27.24 1.80 -13.11
N GLY A 220 -26.27 1.12 -13.73
CA GLY A 220 -25.64 1.52 -14.99
C GLY A 220 -24.60 2.64 -14.89
N PHE A 221 -24.29 3.11 -13.68
CA PHE A 221 -23.16 4.01 -13.44
C PHE A 221 -21.97 3.20 -12.94
N ASP A 222 -20.82 3.42 -13.57
CA ASP A 222 -19.57 2.76 -13.22
C ASP A 222 -18.72 3.68 -12.34
N PHE A 223 -18.54 3.32 -11.07
CA PHE A 223 -17.73 4.08 -10.13
C PHE A 223 -16.22 3.97 -10.40
N SER A 224 -15.77 3.10 -11.32
CA SER A 224 -14.37 3.00 -11.76
C SER A 224 -13.79 4.34 -12.20
N THR A 225 -14.62 5.14 -12.86
CA THR A 225 -14.26 6.46 -13.36
C THR A 225 -13.81 7.39 -12.22
N VAL A 226 -14.52 7.32 -11.10
CA VAL A 226 -14.26 8.14 -9.92
C VAL A 226 -13.19 7.51 -9.04
N HIS A 227 -13.16 6.18 -8.94
CA HIS A 227 -12.12 5.41 -8.25
C HIS A 227 -10.71 5.76 -8.79
N LYS A 228 -10.58 5.92 -10.11
CA LYS A 228 -9.32 6.28 -10.79
C LYS A 228 -8.71 7.61 -10.36
N ILE A 229 -9.48 8.49 -9.70
CA ILE A 229 -8.97 9.74 -9.11
C ILE A 229 -8.03 9.42 -7.94
N ILE A 230 -8.27 8.32 -7.22
CA ILE A 230 -7.56 7.92 -6.01
C ILE A 230 -6.54 6.83 -6.32
N ASP A 231 -6.90 5.82 -7.14
CA ASP A 231 -6.00 4.75 -7.56
C ASP A 231 -6.09 4.48 -9.07
N SER A 232 -5.02 4.83 -9.80
CA SER A 232 -4.87 4.56 -11.23
C SER A 232 -3.39 4.57 -11.66
N THR A 233 -3.06 5.12 -12.83
CA THR A 233 -1.66 5.37 -13.23
C THR A 233 -1.20 6.75 -12.79
N VAL A 234 -2.09 7.74 -12.93
CA VAL A 234 -1.94 9.12 -12.48
C VAL A 234 -3.15 9.42 -11.61
N ASP A 235 -2.91 9.47 -10.31
CA ASP A 235 -3.93 9.56 -9.27
C ASP A 235 -3.44 10.45 -8.12
N ALA A 236 -4.35 10.79 -7.21
CA ALA A 236 -4.06 11.64 -6.07
C ALA A 236 -3.08 11.00 -5.07
N ASP A 237 -3.16 9.68 -4.88
CA ASP A 237 -2.29 8.92 -3.98
C ASP A 237 -0.83 9.08 -4.40
N ARG A 238 -0.51 8.75 -5.65
CA ARG A 238 0.84 8.82 -6.19
C ARG A 238 1.36 10.23 -6.28
N LEU A 239 0.51 11.18 -6.68
CA LEU A 239 0.92 12.58 -6.73
C LEU A 239 1.33 13.10 -5.35
N ASP A 240 0.69 12.65 -4.27
CA ASP A 240 1.10 12.99 -2.90
C ASP A 240 2.39 12.26 -2.50
N TYR A 241 2.39 10.91 -2.49
CA TYR A 241 3.50 10.18 -1.88
C TYR A 241 4.81 10.36 -2.64
N ILE A 242 4.79 10.52 -3.98
CA ILE A 242 6.04 10.73 -4.74
C ILE A 242 6.72 12.01 -4.28
N ASN A 243 5.96 13.11 -4.18
CA ASN A 243 6.49 14.38 -3.72
C ASN A 243 6.94 14.32 -2.26
N ARG A 244 6.09 13.74 -1.42
CA ARG A 244 6.32 13.63 0.02
C ARG A 244 7.54 12.80 0.35
N ASP A 245 7.68 11.63 -0.27
CA ASP A 245 8.78 10.70 0.00
C ASP A 245 10.08 11.14 -0.65
N MET A 246 10.04 11.81 -1.81
CA MET A 246 11.24 12.45 -2.36
C MET A 246 11.77 13.55 -1.45
N LEU A 247 10.88 14.41 -0.93
CA LEU A 247 11.25 15.45 0.04
C LEU A 247 11.79 14.82 1.33
N ALA A 248 11.07 13.84 1.88
CA ALA A 248 11.44 13.19 3.13
C ALA A 248 12.72 12.36 3.02
N SER A 249 13.03 11.78 1.86
CA SER A 249 14.27 11.02 1.64
C SER A 249 15.48 11.89 1.32
N GLY A 250 15.26 13.16 0.96
CA GLY A 250 16.29 14.03 0.39
C GLY A 250 16.69 13.64 -1.04
N TYR A 251 16.05 12.63 -1.65
CA TYR A 251 16.26 12.26 -3.04
C TYR A 251 15.46 13.18 -3.96
N ILE A 252 15.92 14.42 -4.10
CA ILE A 252 15.28 15.45 -4.92
C ILE A 252 16.00 15.52 -6.26
N THR A 253 15.47 14.85 -7.28
CA THR A 253 16.02 14.86 -8.65
C THR A 253 15.35 15.84 -9.61
N GLY A 254 14.29 16.50 -9.16
CA GLY A 254 13.56 17.52 -9.91
C GLY A 254 12.29 17.92 -9.15
N PRO A 255 11.84 19.19 -9.24
CA PRO A 255 10.56 19.59 -8.68
C PRO A 255 9.42 18.97 -9.52
N LEU A 256 8.48 18.30 -8.86
CA LEU A 256 7.27 17.78 -9.49
C LEU A 256 6.07 18.67 -9.14
N ASP A 257 5.60 19.44 -10.13
CA ASP A 257 4.38 20.25 -9.98
C ASP A 257 3.13 19.35 -10.17
N HIS A 258 2.74 18.69 -9.09
CA HIS A 258 1.56 17.84 -9.06
C HIS A 258 0.27 18.63 -9.35
N ILE A 259 0.17 19.91 -8.97
CA ILE A 259 -0.99 20.75 -9.25
C ILE A 259 -1.13 20.98 -10.75
N ARG A 260 -0.03 21.21 -11.47
CA ARG A 260 -0.05 21.32 -12.94
C ARG A 260 -0.58 20.04 -13.60
N ILE A 261 -0.20 18.86 -13.11
CA ILE A 261 -0.76 17.58 -13.60
C ILE A 261 -2.26 17.51 -13.33
N THR A 262 -2.72 17.86 -12.12
CA THR A 262 -4.16 17.83 -11.81
C THR A 262 -4.97 18.75 -12.72
N LYS A 263 -4.39 19.85 -13.23
CA LYS A 263 -5.06 20.77 -14.17
C LYS A 263 -5.31 20.16 -15.54
N GLN A 264 -4.57 19.10 -15.89
CA GLN A 264 -4.74 18.39 -17.17
C GLN A 264 -5.82 17.31 -17.10
N ALA A 265 -6.35 16.98 -15.91
CA ALA A 265 -7.40 15.98 -15.77
C ALA A 265 -8.64 16.39 -16.59
N VAL A 266 -9.24 15.44 -17.30
CA VAL A 266 -10.42 15.66 -18.15
C VAL A 266 -11.34 14.44 -18.08
N LEU A 267 -12.65 14.67 -17.95
CA LEU A 267 -13.66 13.63 -18.06
C LEU A 267 -14.14 13.57 -19.51
N VAL A 268 -13.98 12.40 -20.14
CA VAL A 268 -14.39 12.14 -21.52
C VAL A 268 -15.49 11.09 -21.52
N LYS A 269 -16.39 11.12 -22.51
CA LYS A 269 -17.38 10.08 -22.74
C LYS A 269 -17.09 9.38 -24.07
N GLU A 270 -16.81 8.08 -24.00
CA GLU A 270 -16.49 7.26 -25.17
C GLU A 270 -17.28 5.96 -25.10
N ASN A 271 -17.91 5.55 -26.21
CA ASN A 271 -18.70 4.31 -26.31
C ASN A 271 -19.77 4.16 -25.21
N GLY A 272 -20.32 5.29 -24.73
CA GLY A 272 -21.34 5.31 -23.66
C GLY A 272 -20.78 5.27 -22.24
N SER A 273 -19.47 5.07 -22.06
CA SER A 273 -18.78 5.02 -20.77
C SER A 273 -18.05 6.32 -20.47
N TYR A 274 -17.95 6.66 -19.19
CA TYR A 274 -17.15 7.79 -18.74
C TYR A 274 -15.70 7.33 -18.51
N ILE A 275 -14.74 8.14 -18.91
CA ILE A 275 -13.31 7.85 -18.77
C ILE A 275 -12.64 9.09 -18.15
N LEU A 276 -11.95 8.88 -17.04
CA LEU A 276 -11.01 9.87 -16.51
C LEU A 276 -9.71 9.75 -17.32
N SER A 277 -9.34 10.84 -17.99
CA SER A 277 -8.12 10.97 -18.79
C SER A 277 -7.37 12.24 -18.41
N PHE A 278 -6.25 12.50 -19.08
CA PHE A 278 -5.48 13.74 -18.96
C PHE A 278 -5.16 14.25 -20.37
N PHE A 279 -5.13 15.57 -20.55
CA PHE A 279 -4.71 16.15 -21.84
C PHE A 279 -3.27 15.76 -22.18
N ASP A 280 -3.02 15.46 -23.46
CA ASP A 280 -1.72 15.08 -24.00
C ASP A 280 -0.65 16.19 -23.88
N MET A 281 -1.06 17.46 -23.84
CA MET A 281 -0.18 18.59 -23.51
C MET A 281 0.50 18.45 -22.13
N GLY A 282 -0.09 17.64 -21.24
CA GLY A 282 0.46 17.27 -19.94
C GLY A 282 1.45 16.10 -19.96
N LEU A 283 1.70 15.49 -21.12
CA LEU A 283 2.50 14.26 -21.26
C LEU A 283 3.88 14.39 -20.59
N ILE A 284 4.58 15.50 -20.81
CA ILE A 284 5.93 15.70 -20.25
C ILE A 284 5.91 15.66 -18.72
N ASP A 285 4.92 16.29 -18.09
CA ASP A 285 4.80 16.30 -16.62
C ASP A 285 4.43 14.91 -16.07
N ILE A 286 3.55 14.20 -16.79
CA ILE A 286 3.15 12.83 -16.45
C ILE A 286 4.32 11.86 -16.61
N GLU A 287 5.11 11.96 -17.68
CA GLU A 287 6.32 11.17 -17.85
C GLU A 287 7.30 11.42 -16.71
N HIS A 288 7.53 12.70 -16.39
CA HIS A 288 8.41 13.07 -15.30
C HIS A 288 7.95 12.48 -13.96
N MET A 289 6.67 12.59 -13.63
CA MET A 289 6.08 11.98 -12.43
C MET A 289 6.32 10.47 -12.36
N LEU A 290 6.09 9.74 -13.46
CA LEU A 290 6.27 8.29 -13.53
C LEU A 290 7.76 7.89 -13.44
N GLU A 291 8.67 8.68 -14.01
CA GLU A 291 10.11 8.50 -13.87
C GLU A 291 10.58 8.75 -12.42
N MET A 292 10.05 9.78 -11.77
CA MET A 292 10.32 10.07 -10.35
C MET A 292 9.85 8.94 -9.46
N ARG A 293 8.62 8.43 -9.68
CA ARG A 293 8.10 7.22 -9.02
C ARG A 293 9.07 6.05 -9.19
N PHE A 294 9.45 5.75 -10.43
CA PHE A 294 10.33 4.62 -10.74
C PHE A 294 11.67 4.75 -10.00
N ASN A 295 12.26 5.95 -9.97
CA ASN A 295 13.52 6.20 -9.29
C ASN A 295 13.40 6.12 -7.77
N LEU A 296 12.31 6.63 -7.18
CA LEU A 296 12.03 6.52 -5.75
C LEU A 296 12.03 5.04 -5.32
N TYR A 297 11.29 4.20 -6.06
CA TYR A 297 11.27 2.75 -5.80
C TYR A 297 12.66 2.12 -5.98
N LYS A 298 13.32 2.39 -7.11
CA LYS A 298 14.61 1.77 -7.44
C LYS A 298 15.75 2.15 -6.50
N LYS A 299 15.80 3.41 -6.05
CA LYS A 299 16.98 3.97 -5.34
C LYS A 299 16.77 4.16 -3.84
N VAL A 300 15.53 4.43 -3.43
CA VAL A 300 15.17 4.65 -2.02
C VAL A 300 14.53 3.39 -1.47
N ILE A 301 13.31 3.04 -1.91
CA ILE A 301 12.53 1.94 -1.30
C ILE A 301 13.27 0.59 -1.35
N TYR A 302 13.81 0.21 -2.51
CA TYR A 302 14.57 -1.03 -2.68
C TYR A 302 16.09 -0.86 -2.50
N ASN A 303 16.51 0.17 -1.76
CA ASN A 303 17.90 0.30 -1.36
C ASN A 303 18.30 -0.88 -0.47
N HIS A 304 19.54 -1.38 -0.60
CA HIS A 304 20.06 -2.48 0.21
C HIS A 304 19.92 -2.27 1.73
N GLY A 305 19.91 -1.03 2.23
CA GLY A 305 19.74 -0.70 3.64
C GLY A 305 18.29 -0.84 4.11
N ILE A 306 17.34 -0.28 3.36
CA ILE A 306 15.90 -0.37 3.65
C ILE A 306 15.42 -1.81 3.47
N ALA A 307 15.81 -2.46 2.37
CA ALA A 307 15.51 -3.86 2.12
C ALA A 307 15.99 -4.78 3.26
N LYS A 308 17.07 -4.42 3.97
CA LYS A 308 17.54 -5.16 5.15
C LYS A 308 16.58 -5.02 6.31
N THR A 309 16.23 -3.77 6.65
CA THR A 309 15.34 -3.50 7.78
C THR A 309 13.95 -4.09 7.55
N ASP A 310 13.49 -4.10 6.30
CA ASP A 310 12.24 -4.72 5.89
C ASP A 310 12.28 -6.25 6.10
N ALA A 311 13.32 -6.93 5.61
CA ALA A 311 13.48 -8.37 5.83
C ALA A 311 13.57 -8.75 7.32
N LEU A 312 14.28 -7.95 8.11
CA LEU A 312 14.40 -8.18 9.55
C LEU A 312 13.08 -7.97 10.28
N LEU A 313 12.32 -6.93 9.91
CA LEU A 313 10.99 -6.67 10.45
C LEU A 313 10.03 -7.80 10.10
N GLU A 314 9.98 -8.23 8.84
CA GLU A 314 9.16 -9.35 8.39
C GLU A 314 9.48 -10.63 9.19
N ASN A 315 10.76 -10.91 9.44
CA ASN A 315 11.18 -12.07 10.22
C ASN A 315 10.76 -11.97 11.69
N VAL A 316 10.91 -10.80 12.32
CA VAL A 316 10.51 -10.57 13.72
C VAL A 316 9.00 -10.76 13.89
N VAL A 317 8.20 -10.25 12.95
CA VAL A 317 6.74 -10.44 12.95
C VAL A 317 6.38 -11.91 12.79
N GLN A 318 7.06 -12.63 11.89
CA GLN A 318 6.86 -14.08 11.72
C GLN A 318 7.16 -14.86 13.00
N TYR A 319 8.28 -14.57 13.66
CA TYR A 319 8.68 -15.22 14.92
C TYR A 319 7.69 -14.97 16.06
N LEU A 320 7.22 -13.74 16.20
CA LEU A 320 6.22 -13.44 17.22
C LEU A 320 4.90 -14.13 16.92
N SER A 321 4.49 -14.15 15.65
CA SER A 321 3.25 -14.81 15.23
C SER A 321 3.30 -16.31 15.53
N SER A 322 4.42 -16.99 15.25
CA SER A 322 4.56 -18.42 15.60
C SER A 322 4.44 -18.64 17.10
N LYS A 323 5.11 -17.83 17.93
CA LYS A 323 4.93 -17.89 19.40
C LYS A 323 3.51 -17.58 19.85
N GLY A 324 2.80 -16.72 19.13
CA GLY A 324 1.40 -16.40 19.41
C GLY A 324 0.47 -17.58 19.17
N PHE A 325 0.78 -18.43 18.18
CA PHE A 325 0.04 -19.67 17.95
C PHE A 325 0.26 -20.70 19.06
N ASP A 326 1.45 -20.73 19.66
CA ASP A 326 1.79 -21.67 20.75
C ASP A 326 1.16 -21.32 22.11
N LYS A 327 0.67 -20.08 22.31
CA LYS A 327 0.13 -19.62 23.60
C LYS A 327 -1.29 -20.10 23.85
N LYS A 328 -1.65 -20.38 25.11
CA LYS A 328 -3.03 -20.69 25.52
C LYS A 328 -3.85 -19.40 25.73
N ASP A 329 -5.17 -19.48 25.49
CA ASP A 329 -6.09 -18.33 25.56
C ASP A 329 -6.20 -17.68 26.94
N GLU A 330 -5.96 -18.43 28.02
CA GLU A 330 -6.03 -17.93 29.39
C GLU A 330 -4.88 -16.96 29.75
N GLU A 331 -3.84 -16.84 28.90
CA GLU A 331 -2.65 -16.02 29.15
C GLU A 331 -2.64 -14.67 28.40
N GLU A 332 -3.66 -14.35 27.60
CA GLU A 332 -3.65 -13.19 26.71
C GLU A 332 -4.64 -12.09 27.10
N THR A 333 -4.12 -10.90 27.40
CA THR A 333 -4.90 -9.68 27.20
C THR A 333 -4.91 -9.37 25.68
N PRO A 334 -6.02 -8.88 25.10
CA PRO A 334 -6.09 -8.56 23.67
C PRO A 334 -4.97 -7.61 23.20
N PHE A 335 -4.48 -6.76 24.10
CA PHE A 335 -3.45 -5.76 23.84
C PHE A 335 -2.02 -6.29 23.96
N ASP A 336 -1.80 -7.46 24.59
CA ASP A 336 -0.46 -8.04 24.77
C ASP A 336 -0.15 -9.20 23.80
N SER A 337 -1.01 -9.45 22.81
CA SER A 337 -0.86 -10.53 21.85
C SER A 337 -0.73 -10.04 20.42
N ILE A 338 0.28 -10.56 19.71
CA ILE A 338 0.46 -10.33 18.27
C ILE A 338 -0.76 -10.76 17.44
N SER A 339 -1.61 -11.63 18.00
CA SER A 339 -2.83 -12.10 17.35
C SER A 339 -3.83 -10.98 17.05
N MET A 340 -3.72 -9.83 17.71
CA MET A 340 -4.49 -8.63 17.41
C MET A 340 -4.36 -8.18 15.93
N LEU A 341 -3.27 -8.54 15.24
CA LEU A 341 -3.10 -8.29 13.80
C LEU A 341 -4.20 -8.91 12.94
N TRP A 342 -4.80 -10.02 13.36
CA TRP A 342 -5.87 -10.73 12.64
C TRP A 342 -7.17 -10.89 13.45
N ASN A 343 -7.09 -10.84 14.79
CA ASN A 343 -8.23 -11.06 15.69
C ASN A 343 -9.04 -9.80 15.99
N PHE A 344 -8.62 -8.61 15.55
CA PHE A 344 -9.35 -7.36 15.85
C PHE A 344 -10.79 -7.33 15.33
N GLN A 345 -11.18 -8.25 14.44
CA GLN A 345 -12.56 -8.40 13.94
C GLN A 345 -13.44 -9.32 14.79
N LYS A 346 -12.87 -10.14 15.68
CA LYS A 346 -13.63 -11.07 16.51
C LYS A 346 -14.50 -10.37 17.56
N GLU A 347 -14.06 -9.21 18.03
CA GLU A 347 -14.79 -8.45 19.04
C GLU A 347 -16.15 -8.01 18.47
N LYS A 348 -17.22 -8.45 19.13
CA LYS A 348 -18.60 -8.21 18.71
C LYS A 348 -19.10 -6.85 19.20
N ASP A 349 -18.54 -6.37 20.31
CA ASP A 349 -18.85 -5.06 20.85
C ASP A 349 -18.16 -3.96 20.03
N SER A 350 -18.95 -3.08 19.41
CA SER A 350 -18.43 -2.05 18.51
C SER A 350 -17.48 -1.08 19.18
N ASP A 351 -17.73 -0.70 20.44
CA ASP A 351 -16.90 0.26 21.16
C ASP A 351 -15.54 -0.35 21.52
N LYS A 352 -15.54 -1.57 22.06
CA LYS A 352 -14.29 -2.31 22.32
C LYS A 352 -13.52 -2.58 21.03
N ARG A 353 -14.22 -2.89 19.94
CA ARG A 353 -13.59 -3.07 18.63
C ARG A 353 -12.89 -1.79 18.16
N LEU A 354 -13.51 -0.62 18.34
CA LEU A 354 -12.89 0.67 18.04
C LEU A 354 -11.68 0.96 18.94
N ASP A 355 -11.74 0.57 20.22
CA ASP A 355 -10.59 0.69 21.13
C ASP A 355 -9.42 -0.18 20.67
N ILE A 356 -9.66 -1.45 20.32
CA ILE A 356 -8.65 -2.35 19.76
C ILE A 356 -8.03 -1.76 18.48
N ILE A 357 -8.87 -1.27 17.56
CA ILE A 357 -8.43 -0.64 16.31
C ILE A 357 -7.56 0.60 16.56
N SER A 358 -7.87 1.37 17.61
CA SER A 358 -7.13 2.57 17.98
C SER A 358 -5.72 2.28 18.49
N VAL A 359 -5.54 1.13 19.15
CA VAL A 359 -4.25 0.64 19.67
C VAL A 359 -3.43 -0.09 18.60
N LEU A 360 -4.04 -0.49 17.49
CA LEU A 360 -3.40 -1.19 16.37
C LEU A 360 -2.49 -0.24 15.56
N ASP A 361 -1.37 0.16 16.17
CA ASP A 361 -0.36 1.06 15.62
C ASP A 361 1.09 0.55 15.85
N GLU A 362 2.09 1.31 15.40
CA GLU A 362 3.49 0.92 15.57
C GLU A 362 3.96 0.95 17.02
N ASN A 363 3.41 1.83 17.87
CA ASN A 363 3.81 1.92 19.27
C ASN A 363 3.48 0.62 20.01
N TRP A 364 2.28 0.10 19.76
CA TRP A 364 1.84 -1.19 20.28
C TRP A 364 2.76 -2.32 19.81
N LEU A 365 3.01 -2.43 18.50
CA LEU A 365 3.83 -3.51 17.97
C LEU A 365 5.29 -3.43 18.46
N ILE A 366 5.85 -2.23 18.58
CA ILE A 366 7.17 -2.00 19.19
C ILE A 366 7.18 -2.41 20.67
N SER A 367 6.09 -2.21 21.40
CA SER A 367 5.99 -2.67 22.79
C SER A 367 6.11 -4.19 22.88
N LEU A 368 5.42 -4.93 22.02
CA LEU A 368 5.54 -6.38 21.91
C LEU A 368 6.97 -6.81 21.55
N PHE A 369 7.58 -6.11 20.58
CA PHE A 369 8.96 -6.38 20.19
C PHE A 369 9.93 -6.20 21.36
N LYS A 370 9.77 -5.14 22.16
CA LYS A 370 10.60 -4.89 23.34
C LYS A 370 10.41 -5.96 24.40
N LYS A 371 9.16 -6.34 24.71
CA LYS A 371 8.83 -7.39 25.69
C LYS A 371 9.52 -8.71 25.34
N GLU A 372 9.39 -9.14 24.09
CA GLU A 372 10.04 -10.35 23.62
C GLU A 372 11.57 -10.23 23.61
N TYR A 373 12.11 -9.12 23.12
CA TYR A 373 13.55 -8.88 23.12
C TYR A 373 14.15 -8.97 24.53
N PHE A 374 13.54 -8.37 25.54
CA PHE A 374 14.03 -8.45 26.92
C PHE A 374 13.86 -9.85 27.52
N SER A 375 12.82 -10.59 27.15
CA SER A 375 12.68 -12.01 27.52
C SER A 375 13.85 -12.84 26.98
N LEU A 376 14.18 -12.70 25.70
CA LEU A 376 15.32 -13.37 25.08
C LEU A 376 16.66 -12.90 25.68
N LYS A 377 16.81 -11.60 25.92
CA LYS A 377 18.06 -11.04 26.46
C LYS A 377 18.39 -11.59 27.85
N ASN A 378 17.37 -11.81 28.68
CA ASN A 378 17.52 -12.21 30.08
C ASN A 378 17.50 -13.74 30.30
N LYS A 379 17.30 -14.53 29.24
CA LYS A 379 17.34 -15.99 29.30
C LYS A 379 18.78 -16.47 29.48
N GLU A 380 19.00 -17.42 30.40
CA GLU A 380 20.34 -17.94 30.72
C GLU A 380 21.01 -18.65 29.55
N SER A 381 20.23 -19.38 28.75
CA SER A 381 20.68 -20.05 27.53
C SER A 381 19.69 -19.82 26.39
N LEU A 382 20.23 -19.54 25.20
CA LEU A 382 19.45 -19.29 23.99
C LEU A 382 19.69 -20.41 22.99
N SER A 383 18.62 -20.94 22.40
CA SER A 383 18.74 -21.80 21.22
C SER A 383 19.33 -21.03 20.04
N HIS A 384 19.81 -21.74 19.03
CA HIS A 384 20.34 -21.14 17.80
C HIS A 384 19.34 -20.16 17.15
N ILE A 385 18.05 -20.54 17.10
CA ILE A 385 16.97 -19.70 16.56
C ILE A 385 16.76 -18.45 17.44
N GLU A 386 16.75 -18.62 18.78
CA GLU A 386 16.59 -17.50 19.70
C GLU A 386 17.75 -16.49 19.63
N LYS A 387 18.98 -16.97 19.42
CA LYS A 387 20.16 -16.11 19.16
C LYS A 387 19.94 -15.26 17.90
N LYS A 388 19.52 -15.87 16.79
CA LYS A 388 19.19 -15.18 15.53
C LYS A 388 18.18 -14.06 15.74
N TYR A 389 17.05 -14.38 16.36
CA TYR A 389 15.97 -13.42 16.55
C TYR A 389 16.32 -12.32 17.55
N LYS A 390 17.13 -12.60 18.58
CA LYS A 390 17.69 -11.56 19.44
C LYS A 390 18.45 -10.51 18.62
N TYR A 391 19.30 -10.92 17.68
CA TYR A 391 19.99 -9.98 16.78
C TYR A 391 19.03 -9.23 15.85
N CYS A 392 18.03 -9.92 15.29
CA CYS A 392 16.99 -9.27 14.48
C CYS A 392 16.25 -8.17 15.26
N PHE A 393 15.84 -8.46 16.49
CA PHE A 393 15.21 -7.49 17.38
C PHE A 393 16.12 -6.29 17.67
N GLU A 394 17.40 -6.52 17.94
CA GLU A 394 18.33 -5.43 18.22
C GLU A 394 18.54 -4.48 17.02
N GLU A 395 18.50 -5.00 15.80
CA GLU A 395 18.52 -4.15 14.60
C GLU A 395 17.22 -3.40 14.38
N VAL A 396 16.07 -4.09 14.50
CA VAL A 396 14.74 -3.51 14.31
C VAL A 396 14.44 -2.42 15.35
N LEU A 397 14.82 -2.64 16.61
CA LEU A 397 14.54 -1.71 17.71
C LEU A 397 15.58 -0.60 17.86
N PHE A 398 16.86 -0.89 17.63
CA PHE A 398 17.96 0.02 17.99
C PHE A 398 18.89 0.37 16.82
N GLY A 399 18.68 -0.18 15.62
CA GLY A 399 19.52 0.10 14.45
C GLY A 399 20.94 -0.44 14.57
N LYS A 400 21.17 -1.49 15.38
CA LYS A 400 22.47 -2.18 15.45
C LYS A 400 22.82 -2.81 14.08
N ARG A 401 24.08 -3.24 13.91
CA ARG A 401 24.61 -3.74 12.62
C ARG A 401 25.28 -5.12 12.77
N PHE A 402 24.47 -6.14 12.97
CA PHE A 402 24.85 -7.55 12.93
C PHE A 402 24.85 -8.07 11.50
N PHE A 403 23.75 -7.89 10.77
CA PHE A 403 23.54 -8.36 9.41
C PHE A 403 24.11 -7.38 8.38
N ARG A 404 24.92 -7.93 7.48
CA ARG A 404 25.62 -7.21 6.41
C ARG A 404 25.34 -7.86 5.07
N SER A 405 25.13 -7.03 4.05
CA SER A 405 25.00 -7.52 2.69
C SER A 405 26.38 -7.74 2.07
N PRO A 406 26.64 -8.89 1.43
CA PRO A 406 27.84 -9.13 0.65
C PRO A 406 27.95 -8.26 -0.61
N TRP A 407 26.82 -7.73 -1.11
CA TRP A 407 26.74 -6.84 -2.27
C TRP A 407 25.70 -5.73 -2.07
N LYS A 408 25.96 -4.57 -2.66
CA LYS A 408 25.06 -3.40 -2.61
C LYS A 408 24.52 -3.00 -3.97
N ASN A 409 25.14 -3.50 -5.03
CA ASN A 409 24.79 -3.20 -6.42
C ASN A 409 25.06 -4.41 -7.31
N LEU A 410 24.58 -4.34 -8.56
CA LEU A 410 24.65 -5.46 -9.49
C LEU A 410 26.10 -5.85 -9.86
N ASN A 411 27.02 -4.88 -9.89
CA ASN A 411 28.42 -5.18 -10.18
C ASN A 411 29.09 -5.96 -9.03
N GLU A 412 28.84 -5.57 -7.78
CA GLU A 412 29.29 -6.32 -6.61
C GLU A 412 28.67 -7.72 -6.57
N PHE A 413 27.38 -7.84 -6.89
CA PHE A 413 26.70 -9.13 -6.98
C PHE A 413 27.41 -10.09 -7.95
N TYR A 414 27.72 -9.62 -9.17
CA TYR A 414 28.46 -10.42 -10.15
C TYR A 414 29.89 -10.75 -9.71
N LYS A 415 30.56 -9.80 -9.06
CA LYS A 415 31.94 -10.01 -8.58
C LYS A 415 31.99 -11.04 -7.46
N VAL A 416 31.10 -10.95 -6.48
CA VAL A 416 31.06 -11.85 -5.32
C VAL A 416 30.69 -13.26 -5.73
N LEU A 417 29.74 -13.43 -6.65
CA LEU A 417 29.32 -14.75 -7.12
C LEU A 417 30.18 -15.31 -8.27
N GLY A 418 31.27 -14.64 -8.66
CA GLY A 418 32.18 -15.17 -9.68
C GLY A 418 31.54 -15.29 -11.08
N PHE A 419 30.71 -14.33 -11.48
CA PHE A 419 30.20 -14.27 -12.86
C PHE A 419 31.31 -13.83 -13.82
N SER A 420 31.54 -14.64 -14.85
CA SER A 420 32.42 -14.35 -15.98
C SER A 420 31.88 -13.18 -16.81
N THR A 421 32.72 -12.58 -17.66
CA THR A 421 32.31 -11.50 -18.56
C THR A 421 31.14 -11.91 -19.45
N VAL A 422 31.14 -13.12 -19.99
CA VAL A 422 30.06 -13.66 -20.84
C VAL A 422 28.75 -13.77 -20.06
N GLU A 423 28.78 -14.33 -18.86
CA GLU A 423 27.60 -14.45 -18.01
C GLU A 423 27.08 -13.07 -17.58
N ARG A 424 27.95 -12.10 -17.27
CA ARG A 424 27.52 -10.72 -16.98
C ARG A 424 26.76 -10.11 -18.15
N TYR A 425 27.24 -10.29 -19.38
CA TYR A 425 26.52 -9.83 -20.58
C TYR A 425 25.19 -10.55 -20.78
N GLN A 426 25.12 -11.85 -20.47
CA GLN A 426 23.88 -12.62 -20.55
C GLN A 426 22.85 -12.15 -19.51
N PHE A 427 23.27 -11.87 -18.28
CA PHE A 427 22.37 -11.57 -17.17
C PHE A 427 22.12 -10.07 -16.91
N ARG A 428 22.85 -9.17 -17.58
CA ARG A 428 22.72 -7.71 -17.40
C ARG A 428 21.28 -7.19 -17.55
N GLU A 429 20.45 -7.94 -18.28
CA GLU A 429 19.09 -7.56 -18.64
C GLU A 429 18.02 -8.54 -18.12
N SER A 430 18.35 -9.38 -17.13
CA SER A 430 17.52 -10.54 -16.78
C SER A 430 16.76 -10.44 -15.46
N PHE A 431 17.12 -9.52 -14.55
CA PHE A 431 16.66 -9.61 -13.16
C PHE A 431 15.41 -8.79 -12.82
N GLY A 432 15.17 -7.67 -13.51
CA GLY A 432 14.16 -6.64 -13.19
C GLY A 432 12.84 -7.09 -12.52
N TYR A 433 11.75 -7.17 -13.28
CA TYR A 433 10.48 -7.66 -12.71
C TYR A 433 10.50 -9.19 -12.65
N ILE A 434 10.36 -9.74 -11.45
CA ILE A 434 10.33 -11.17 -11.22
C ILE A 434 8.87 -11.65 -11.28
N THR A 435 8.55 -12.51 -12.24
CA THR A 435 7.21 -13.12 -12.34
C THR A 435 6.86 -13.90 -11.07
N PRO A 436 5.57 -14.03 -10.68
CA PRO A 436 5.18 -14.75 -9.46
C PRO A 436 5.74 -16.18 -9.36
N LYS A 437 5.79 -16.91 -10.48
CA LYS A 437 6.36 -18.25 -10.57
C LYS A 437 7.88 -18.25 -10.30
N LYS A 438 8.63 -17.35 -10.95
CA LYS A 438 10.08 -17.21 -10.72
C LYS A 438 10.39 -16.71 -9.30
N LEU A 439 9.54 -15.84 -8.75
CA LEU A 439 9.69 -15.32 -7.39
C LEU A 439 9.51 -16.42 -6.35
N SER A 440 8.47 -17.25 -6.49
CA SER A 440 8.27 -18.41 -5.62
C SER A 440 9.43 -19.41 -5.72
N LYS A 441 9.92 -19.70 -6.94
CA LYS A 441 11.11 -20.55 -7.13
C LYS A 441 12.33 -19.97 -6.42
N LEU A 442 12.60 -18.67 -6.61
CA LEU A 442 13.72 -17.95 -5.99
C LEU A 442 13.64 -18.00 -4.45
N GLN A 443 12.49 -17.67 -3.88
CA GLN A 443 12.28 -17.67 -2.44
C GLN A 443 12.46 -19.07 -1.84
N ASN A 444 11.84 -20.10 -2.42
CA ASN A 444 12.00 -21.48 -1.96
C ASN A 444 13.47 -21.93 -2.00
N SER A 445 14.20 -21.60 -3.07
CA SER A 445 15.62 -21.95 -3.16
C SER A 445 16.49 -21.19 -2.15
N LEU A 446 16.18 -19.92 -1.86
CA LEU A 446 16.88 -19.13 -0.85
C LEU A 446 16.59 -19.64 0.57
N ASP A 447 15.33 -20.00 0.87
CA ASP A 447 14.95 -20.60 2.15
C ASP A 447 15.71 -21.92 2.38
N LEU A 448 15.81 -22.78 1.35
CA LEU A 448 16.59 -24.03 1.42
C LEU A 448 18.10 -23.78 1.61
N PHE A 449 18.66 -22.80 0.90
CA PHE A 449 20.05 -22.38 1.06
C PHE A 449 20.32 -21.95 2.50
N ILE A 450 19.49 -21.06 3.05
CA ILE A 450 19.63 -20.55 4.42
C ILE A 450 19.54 -21.70 5.42
N LYS A 451 18.51 -22.56 5.31
CA LYS A 451 18.33 -23.69 6.21
C LYS A 451 19.57 -24.60 6.23
N LYS A 452 20.10 -24.96 5.06
CA LYS A 452 21.28 -25.82 4.93
C LYS A 452 22.51 -25.24 5.66
N TRP A 453 22.75 -23.94 5.55
CA TRP A 453 23.96 -23.32 6.09
C TRP A 453 23.84 -22.92 7.55
N GLU A 454 22.65 -22.50 8.01
CA GLU A 454 22.40 -22.24 9.44
C GLU A 454 22.46 -23.56 10.25
N GLU A 455 22.06 -24.70 9.69
CA GLU A 455 22.20 -26.02 10.35
C GLU A 455 23.66 -26.50 10.48
N LYS A 456 24.56 -26.04 9.60
CA LYS A 456 25.97 -26.45 9.59
C LYS A 456 26.83 -25.67 10.59
N GLU A 457 26.50 -24.41 10.87
CA GLU A 457 27.31 -23.49 11.69
C GLU A 457 26.47 -22.80 12.77
N GLU A 458 26.75 -23.08 14.04
CA GLU A 458 25.93 -22.64 15.19
C GLU A 458 25.86 -21.11 15.38
N GLU A 459 26.79 -20.34 14.81
CA GLU A 459 26.85 -18.87 14.92
C GLU A 459 26.71 -18.19 13.55
N LEU A 460 26.19 -18.90 12.55
CA LEU A 460 25.92 -18.35 11.23
C LEU A 460 24.43 -18.07 11.07
N PHE A 461 24.09 -16.83 10.72
CA PHE A 461 22.71 -16.41 10.50
C PHE A 461 22.57 -15.67 9.18
N PHE A 462 21.44 -15.91 8.51
CA PHE A 462 21.04 -15.27 7.28
C PHE A 462 19.62 -14.71 7.34
N THR A 463 19.42 -13.64 6.57
CA THR A 463 18.12 -13.17 6.13
C THR A 463 18.23 -12.69 4.68
N TYR A 464 17.13 -12.54 3.97
CA TYR A 464 17.15 -12.05 2.59
C TYR A 464 15.93 -11.20 2.27
N GLN A 465 16.07 -10.33 1.27
CA GLN A 465 14.97 -9.58 0.66
C GLN A 465 15.03 -9.73 -0.86
N THR A 466 13.92 -10.15 -1.46
CA THR A 466 13.79 -10.14 -2.93
C THR A 466 13.46 -8.74 -3.42
N VAL A 467 14.05 -8.32 -4.53
CA VAL A 467 13.81 -7.01 -5.14
C VAL A 467 12.99 -7.22 -6.41
N SER A 468 11.71 -6.86 -6.35
CA SER A 468 10.82 -6.92 -7.50
C SER A 468 9.77 -5.83 -7.36
N PHE A 469 9.65 -4.96 -8.36
CA PHE A 469 8.66 -3.89 -8.38
C PHE A 469 8.08 -3.68 -9.77
N LYS A 470 6.86 -3.15 -9.83
CA LYS A 470 6.18 -2.81 -11.08
C LYS A 470 6.58 -1.41 -11.52
N ILE A 471 6.59 -1.19 -12.84
CA ILE A 471 6.79 0.15 -13.43
C ILE A 471 5.70 1.15 -13.03
N GLY A 472 4.52 0.69 -12.61
CA GLY A 472 3.41 1.54 -12.18
C GLY A 472 2.58 2.14 -13.30
N ILE A 473 2.76 1.70 -14.55
CA ILE A 473 1.99 2.21 -15.68
C ILE A 473 0.93 1.16 -16.06
N GLY A 474 -0.35 1.52 -15.94
CA GLY A 474 -1.47 0.69 -16.37
C GLY A 474 -1.37 0.34 -17.86
N LYS A 475 -1.87 -0.84 -18.25
CA LYS A 475 -1.75 -1.31 -19.64
C LYS A 475 -2.52 -0.42 -20.61
N GLU A 476 -3.73 -0.05 -20.23
CA GLU A 476 -4.65 0.79 -21.00
C GLU A 476 -4.57 2.26 -20.58
N PHE A 477 -3.42 2.72 -20.06
CA PHE A 477 -3.27 4.13 -19.70
C PHE A 477 -3.19 4.99 -20.95
N SER A 478 -4.03 6.01 -21.00
CA SER A 478 -4.27 6.82 -22.18
C SER A 478 -4.39 8.30 -21.82
N LEU A 479 -4.20 9.14 -22.84
CA LEU A 479 -4.31 10.60 -22.79
C LEU A 479 -5.40 11.06 -23.78
N TYR A 480 -5.81 12.31 -23.69
CA TYR A 480 -6.81 12.92 -24.56
C TYR A 480 -6.18 14.06 -25.36
N ASP A 481 -6.28 14.02 -26.69
CA ASP A 481 -5.71 15.04 -27.59
C ASP A 481 -6.68 16.21 -27.89
N GLY A 482 -7.90 16.15 -27.33
CA GLY A 482 -8.98 17.08 -27.63
C GLY A 482 -10.11 16.47 -28.45
N GLU A 483 -9.87 15.35 -29.12
CA GLU A 483 -10.85 14.63 -29.94
C GLU A 483 -10.95 13.14 -29.58
N ASN A 484 -9.82 12.47 -29.38
CA ASN A 484 -9.71 11.03 -29.19
C ASN A 484 -8.88 10.67 -27.95
N ILE A 485 -9.12 9.45 -27.45
CA ILE A 485 -8.28 8.83 -26.44
C ILE A 485 -7.10 8.13 -27.14
N ILE A 486 -5.88 8.50 -26.76
CA ILE A 486 -4.63 7.96 -27.33
C ILE A 486 -3.91 7.13 -26.27
N ASN A 487 -3.49 5.90 -26.60
CA ASN A 487 -2.71 5.10 -25.66
C ASN A 487 -1.33 5.74 -25.44
N LEU A 488 -0.83 5.73 -24.19
CA LEU A 488 0.50 6.28 -23.88
C LEU A 488 1.59 5.69 -24.78
N ASP A 489 1.53 4.40 -25.10
CA ASP A 489 2.57 3.72 -25.87
C ASP A 489 2.62 4.16 -27.35
N GLU A 490 1.60 4.86 -27.86
CA GLU A 490 1.59 5.45 -29.20
C GLU A 490 2.38 6.75 -29.29
N ILE A 491 2.40 7.53 -28.19
CA ILE A 491 2.96 8.89 -28.14
C ILE A 491 4.17 9.01 -27.20
N SER A 492 4.52 7.94 -26.47
CA SER A 492 5.62 7.93 -25.52
C SER A 492 6.43 6.64 -25.55
N THR A 493 7.75 6.78 -25.44
CA THR A 493 8.66 5.63 -25.24
C THR A 493 8.89 5.28 -23.76
N LEU A 494 8.25 5.99 -22.83
CA LEU A 494 8.48 5.89 -21.39
C LEU A 494 8.43 4.44 -20.88
N ARG A 495 7.37 3.69 -21.24
CA ARG A 495 7.21 2.30 -20.78
C ARG A 495 8.39 1.43 -21.18
N LYS A 496 8.90 1.59 -22.40
CA LYS A 496 10.07 0.87 -22.91
C LYS A 496 11.33 1.29 -22.16
N ARG A 497 11.55 2.60 -21.93
CA ARG A 497 12.71 3.12 -21.18
C ARG A 497 12.73 2.59 -19.75
N LEU A 498 11.61 2.65 -19.04
CA LEU A 498 11.51 2.17 -17.65
C LEU A 498 11.69 0.65 -17.56
N LYS A 499 11.09 -0.13 -18.46
CA LYS A 499 11.31 -1.59 -18.53
C LYS A 499 12.79 -1.93 -18.71
N GLN A 500 13.49 -1.21 -19.59
CA GLN A 500 14.92 -1.44 -19.82
C GLN A 500 15.75 -1.06 -18.58
N SER A 501 15.47 0.10 -17.96
CA SER A 501 16.15 0.53 -16.73
C SER A 501 15.92 -0.41 -15.54
N MET A 502 14.75 -1.02 -15.47
CA MET A 502 14.39 -1.98 -14.42
C MET A 502 15.20 -3.26 -14.50
N ARG A 503 15.61 -3.70 -15.70
CA ARG A 503 16.39 -4.93 -15.87
C ARG A 503 17.77 -4.89 -15.20
N ASN A 504 18.31 -3.69 -15.00
CA ASN A 504 19.58 -3.45 -14.32
C ASN A 504 19.35 -3.20 -12.82
N THR A 505 18.83 -4.21 -12.12
CA THR A 505 18.67 -4.24 -10.67
C THR A 505 19.19 -5.56 -10.10
N VAL A 506 19.60 -5.53 -8.84
CA VAL A 506 19.92 -6.76 -8.10
C VAL A 506 18.61 -7.55 -7.90
N PRO A 507 18.57 -8.88 -8.12
CA PRO A 507 17.35 -9.68 -7.94
C PRO A 507 16.97 -9.90 -6.47
N PHE A 508 17.96 -9.95 -5.58
CA PHE A 508 17.76 -10.09 -4.13
C PHE A 508 19.01 -9.64 -3.36
N TYR A 509 18.81 -9.25 -2.11
CA TYR A 509 19.90 -9.09 -1.15
C TYR A 509 19.84 -10.24 -0.16
N ILE A 510 21.01 -10.83 0.13
CA ILE A 510 21.19 -11.72 1.28
C ILE A 510 22.00 -10.97 2.32
N TYR A 511 21.69 -11.16 3.60
CA TYR A 511 22.37 -10.53 4.70
C TYR A 511 22.83 -11.60 5.67
N THR A 512 24.07 -11.50 6.12
CA THR A 512 24.68 -12.45 7.05
C THR A 512 25.38 -11.72 8.18
N ASN A 513 25.46 -12.36 9.35
CA ASN A 513 26.25 -11.86 10.47
C ASN A 513 27.77 -12.09 10.27
N GLN A 514 28.16 -12.95 9.33
CA GLN A 514 29.56 -13.15 8.97
C GLN A 514 30.02 -12.19 7.86
N LYS A 515 31.31 -11.84 7.87
CA LYS A 515 31.85 -10.84 6.94
C LYS A 515 32.13 -11.40 5.53
N LEU A 516 32.37 -12.70 5.42
CA LEU A 516 32.79 -13.36 4.17
C LEU A 516 32.00 -14.64 3.98
N MET A 517 31.43 -14.83 2.79
CA MET A 517 30.89 -16.13 2.36
C MET A 517 32.04 -17.01 1.85
N ASN A 518 32.00 -18.29 2.18
CA ASN A 518 32.93 -19.28 1.64
C ASN A 518 32.63 -19.55 0.14
N ASP A 519 33.53 -20.25 -0.54
CA ASP A 519 33.40 -20.45 -2.00
C ASP A 519 32.30 -21.45 -2.38
N GLU A 520 31.97 -22.41 -1.51
CA GLU A 520 30.83 -23.33 -1.68
C GLU A 520 29.51 -22.55 -1.69
N MET A 521 29.30 -21.65 -0.71
CA MET A 521 28.13 -20.76 -0.63
C MET A 521 27.98 -19.90 -1.89
N LYS A 522 29.07 -19.32 -2.39
CA LYS A 522 29.05 -18.49 -3.60
C LYS A 522 28.65 -19.31 -4.83
N SER A 523 29.21 -20.52 -4.97
CA SER A 523 28.89 -21.40 -6.09
C SER A 523 27.43 -21.83 -6.08
N GLU A 524 26.91 -22.23 -4.92
CA GLU A 524 25.49 -22.60 -4.75
C GLU A 524 24.54 -21.44 -5.08
N LEU A 525 24.83 -20.24 -4.58
CA LEU A 525 24.03 -19.04 -4.89
C LEU A 525 24.08 -18.70 -6.38
N LYS A 526 25.22 -18.90 -7.05
CA LYS A 526 25.33 -18.72 -8.50
C LYS A 526 24.46 -19.72 -9.24
N GLU A 527 24.56 -21.01 -8.91
CA GLU A 527 23.77 -22.08 -9.55
C GLU A 527 22.27 -21.89 -9.34
N LEU A 528 21.87 -21.49 -8.14
CA LEU A 528 20.49 -21.11 -7.81
C LEU A 528 20.00 -20.04 -8.79
N ILE A 529 20.78 -18.98 -8.99
CA ILE A 529 20.40 -17.87 -9.87
C ILE A 529 20.31 -18.30 -11.33
N LEU A 530 21.26 -19.11 -11.79
CA LEU A 530 21.18 -19.71 -13.12
C LEU A 530 19.91 -20.55 -13.26
N SER A 531 19.54 -21.34 -12.26
CA SER A 531 18.33 -22.16 -12.31
C SER A 531 17.03 -21.35 -12.38
N VAL A 532 17.00 -20.14 -11.83
CA VAL A 532 15.78 -19.30 -11.78
C VAL A 532 15.65 -18.42 -13.03
N PHE A 533 16.77 -17.90 -13.54
CA PHE A 533 16.78 -16.82 -14.54
C PHE A 533 17.31 -17.22 -15.92
N ARG A 534 17.84 -18.42 -16.11
CA ARG A 534 18.39 -18.89 -17.40
C ARG A 534 17.30 -19.32 -18.40
N ASP A 535 16.11 -19.66 -17.91
CA ASP A 535 14.93 -20.03 -18.70
C ASP A 535 14.12 -18.84 -19.21
#